data_AF-A0A7W4C7D5-F1
#
_entry.id   AF-A0A7W4C7D5-F1
#
_cell.length_a   1.000
_cell.length_b   1.000
_cell.length_c   1.000
_cell.angle_alpha   90.00
_cell.angle_beta   90.00
_cell.angle_gamma   90.00
#
_symmetry.space_group_name_H-M   'P 1'
#
loop_
_entity.id
_entity.type
_entity.pdbx_description
1 polymer ?
#
loop_
_entity_poly.entity_id
_entity_poly.type
_entity_poly.pdbx_seq_one_letter_code
_entity_poly.pdbx_strand_id
1 'polypeptide(L)'
;LAEHTRELRGDMSALQVLVIKQQTETNSAFLDIAQAQMDSSEFIVKKQSDEFQHIQKLLGQSHSNLKDLLITLKQLAEKSEFTNRQERIAQLEQLTTQIQKLRADNLVSLINELAKHQELTLETDDFLKKLGDCKVTQIEDKHSGQITQVYYENGIKRSSDTYAGDNLRYQMLFNEDGKPVKGSEFDDQGNLIFEYIYDDAGEISKRIETTYDQSGKKSVELETAY
;
A
#
# COMPACT_ATOMS: atom_id res chain seq x y z
N LEU A 1 -105.57 85.54 -14.99
CA LEU A 1 -104.25 85.77 -15.64
C LEU A 1 -103.14 86.08 -14.64
N ALA A 2 -103.29 87.06 -13.74
CA ALA A 2 -102.25 87.49 -12.79
C ALA A 2 -101.89 86.45 -11.69
N GLU A 3 -102.85 85.63 -11.26
CA GLU A 3 -102.62 84.56 -10.27
C GLU A 3 -101.82 83.40 -10.87
N HIS A 4 -102.14 83.03 -12.11
CA HIS A 4 -101.43 81.98 -12.85
C HIS A 4 -99.98 82.37 -13.20
N THR A 5 -99.71 83.67 -13.44
CA THR A 5 -98.33 84.16 -13.62
C THR A 5 -97.54 84.20 -12.31
N ARG A 6 -98.22 84.28 -11.15
CA ARG A 6 -97.60 84.24 -9.84
C ARG A 6 -97.22 82.81 -9.43
N GLU A 7 -98.09 81.84 -9.73
CA GLU A 7 -97.82 80.40 -9.60
C GLU A 7 -96.62 79.98 -10.45
N LEU A 8 -96.65 80.29 -11.75
CA LEU A 8 -95.54 79.97 -12.68
C LEU A 8 -94.20 80.56 -12.24
N ARG A 9 -94.21 81.74 -11.62
CA ARG A 9 -93.00 82.38 -11.08
C ARG A 9 -92.52 81.72 -9.78
N GLY A 10 -93.44 81.24 -8.95
CA GLY A 10 -93.15 80.41 -7.78
C GLY A 10 -92.53 79.07 -8.18
N ASP A 11 -93.11 78.40 -9.17
CA ASP A 11 -92.62 77.13 -9.71
C ASP A 11 -91.26 77.28 -10.39
N MET A 12 -91.05 78.35 -11.17
CA MET A 12 -89.72 78.66 -11.75
C MET A 12 -88.67 78.94 -10.66
N SER A 13 -89.03 79.66 -9.60
CA SER A 13 -88.11 79.90 -8.47
C SER A 13 -87.79 78.61 -7.72
N ALA A 14 -88.77 77.72 -7.54
CA ALA A 14 -88.57 76.42 -6.91
C ALA A 14 -87.70 75.49 -7.76
N LEU A 15 -87.90 75.49 -9.09
CA LEU A 15 -87.04 74.79 -10.06
C LEU A 15 -85.61 75.33 -10.02
N GLN A 16 -85.42 76.65 -9.94
CA GLN A 16 -84.08 77.24 -9.87
C GLN A 16 -83.35 76.87 -8.57
N VAL A 17 -84.05 76.84 -7.43
CA VAL A 17 -83.50 76.36 -6.15
C VAL A 17 -83.16 74.87 -6.23
N LEU A 18 -84.02 74.05 -6.85
CA LEU A 18 -83.78 72.63 -7.04
C LEU A 18 -82.54 72.37 -7.91
N VAL A 19 -82.40 73.11 -9.03
CA VAL A 19 -81.23 73.02 -9.93
C VAL A 19 -79.95 73.42 -9.21
N ILE A 20 -79.96 74.51 -8.42
CA ILE A 20 -78.79 74.94 -7.64
C ILE A 20 -78.42 73.89 -6.59
N LYS A 21 -79.42 73.31 -5.91
CA LYS A 21 -79.21 72.24 -4.93
C LYS A 21 -78.62 70.99 -5.60
N GLN A 22 -79.18 70.57 -6.73
CA GLN A 22 -78.68 69.41 -7.47
C GLN A 22 -77.26 69.64 -8.01
N GLN A 23 -76.96 70.86 -8.49
CA GLN A 23 -75.61 71.23 -8.92
C GLN A 23 -74.60 71.21 -7.76
N THR A 24 -74.98 71.70 -6.58
CA THR A 24 -74.12 71.69 -5.40
C THR A 24 -73.88 70.28 -4.86
N GLU A 25 -74.92 69.44 -4.83
CA GLU A 25 -74.79 68.01 -4.49
C GLU A 25 -73.90 67.26 -5.49
N THR A 26 -74.07 67.51 -6.80
CA THR A 26 -73.24 66.90 -7.85
C THR A 26 -71.78 67.33 -7.74
N ASN A 27 -71.52 68.63 -7.49
CA ASN A 27 -70.17 69.14 -7.29
C ASN A 27 -69.52 68.56 -6.02
N SER A 28 -70.27 68.40 -4.93
CA SER A 28 -69.80 67.74 -3.72
C SER A 28 -69.43 66.28 -3.99
N ALA A 29 -70.32 65.53 -4.65
CA ALA A 29 -70.04 64.13 -5.01
C ALA A 29 -68.82 64.00 -5.93
N PHE A 30 -68.62 64.94 -6.86
CA PHE A 30 -67.44 64.97 -7.72
C PHE A 30 -66.15 65.21 -6.93
N LEU A 31 -66.17 66.11 -5.94
CA LEU A 31 -65.04 66.35 -5.04
C LEU A 31 -64.73 65.11 -4.19
N ASP A 32 -65.76 64.45 -3.66
CA ASP A 32 -65.59 63.23 -2.87
C ASP A 32 -64.99 62.09 -3.71
N ILE A 33 -65.43 61.94 -4.97
CA ILE A 33 -64.87 60.96 -5.92
C ILE A 33 -63.41 61.31 -6.25
N ALA A 34 -63.11 62.60 -6.51
CA ALA A 34 -61.76 63.04 -6.81
C ALA A 34 -60.80 62.77 -5.63
N GLN A 35 -61.24 63.05 -4.39
CA GLN A 35 -60.49 62.76 -3.19
C GLN A 35 -60.26 61.25 -3.01
N ALA A 36 -61.31 60.44 -3.14
CA ALA A 36 -61.19 58.99 -3.06
C ALA A 36 -60.25 58.41 -4.14
N GLN A 37 -60.24 58.98 -5.35
CA GLN A 37 -59.29 58.61 -6.40
C GLN A 37 -57.85 58.99 -6.06
N MET A 38 -57.63 60.17 -5.46
CA MET A 38 -56.30 60.59 -5.00
C MET A 38 -55.79 59.66 -3.88
N ASP A 39 -56.61 59.38 -2.88
CA ASP A 39 -56.27 58.49 -1.76
C ASP A 39 -55.96 57.07 -2.26
N SER A 40 -56.78 56.55 -3.19
CA SER A 40 -56.54 55.24 -3.81
C SER A 40 -55.24 55.22 -4.62
N SER A 41 -54.92 56.30 -5.33
CA SER A 41 -53.69 56.39 -6.12
C SER A 41 -52.46 56.44 -5.22
N GLU A 42 -52.52 57.22 -4.13
CA GLU A 42 -51.45 57.29 -3.12
C GLU A 42 -51.23 55.92 -2.47
N PHE A 43 -52.31 55.22 -2.11
CA PHE A 43 -52.23 53.87 -1.55
C PHE A 43 -51.55 52.88 -2.52
N ILE A 44 -51.93 52.91 -3.80
CA ILE A 44 -51.33 52.03 -4.83
C ILE A 44 -49.84 52.34 -4.99
N VAL A 45 -49.46 53.62 -5.09
CA VAL A 45 -48.05 54.03 -5.24
C VAL A 45 -47.23 53.60 -4.03
N LYS A 46 -47.75 53.78 -2.81
CA LYS A 46 -47.08 53.35 -1.59
C LYS A 46 -46.89 51.83 -1.56
N LYS A 47 -47.93 51.06 -1.88
CA LYS A 47 -47.86 49.60 -1.94
C LYS A 47 -46.83 49.12 -2.96
N GLN A 48 -46.81 49.73 -4.16
CA GLN A 48 -45.81 49.42 -5.19
C GLN A 48 -44.38 49.76 -4.73
N SER A 49 -44.20 50.86 -4.00
CA SER A 49 -42.90 51.24 -3.43
C SER A 49 -42.41 50.21 -2.41
N ASP A 50 -43.28 49.77 -1.51
CA ASP A 50 -42.95 48.76 -0.50
C ASP A 50 -42.61 47.40 -1.14
N GLU A 51 -43.38 46.97 -2.14
CA GLU A 51 -43.10 45.75 -2.92
C GLU A 51 -41.76 45.85 -3.66
N PHE A 52 -41.46 47.00 -4.27
CA PHE A 52 -40.19 47.21 -4.96
C PHE A 52 -38.99 47.13 -4.00
N GLN A 53 -39.09 47.74 -2.82
CA GLN A 53 -38.06 47.64 -1.79
C GLN A 53 -37.87 46.19 -1.32
N HIS A 54 -38.96 45.44 -1.18
CA HIS A 54 -38.90 44.03 -0.81
C HIS A 54 -38.16 43.19 -1.87
N ILE A 55 -38.48 43.41 -3.15
CA ILE A 55 -37.80 42.74 -4.28
C ILE A 55 -36.30 43.09 -4.28
N GLN A 56 -35.94 44.36 -4.09
CA GLN A 56 -34.53 44.76 -4.03
C GLN A 56 -33.78 44.06 -2.90
N LYS A 57 -34.40 43.93 -1.72
CA LYS A 57 -33.81 43.23 -0.58
C LYS A 57 -33.59 41.75 -0.88
N LEU A 58 -34.59 41.08 -1.46
CA LEU A 58 -34.49 39.68 -1.89
C LEU A 58 -33.37 39.49 -2.92
N LEU A 59 -33.26 40.41 -3.88
CA LEU A 59 -32.21 40.36 -4.90
C LEU A 59 -30.81 40.49 -4.27
N GLY A 60 -30.64 41.42 -3.33
CA GLY A 60 -29.40 41.61 -2.59
C GLY A 60 -29.01 40.38 -1.76
N GLN A 61 -29.98 39.76 -1.07
CA GLN A 61 -29.77 38.50 -0.35
C GLN A 61 -29.38 37.36 -1.28
N SER A 62 -30.06 37.21 -2.41
CA SER A 62 -29.72 36.19 -3.41
C SER A 62 -28.31 36.39 -3.97
N HIS A 63 -27.89 37.63 -4.20
CA HIS A 63 -26.55 37.93 -4.70
C HIS A 63 -25.46 37.60 -3.67
N SER A 64 -25.70 37.92 -2.39
CA SER A 64 -24.79 37.54 -1.30
C SER A 64 -24.65 36.03 -1.20
N ASN A 65 -25.77 35.31 -1.19
CA ASN A 65 -25.77 33.85 -1.11
C ASN A 65 -25.03 33.20 -2.28
N LEU A 66 -25.22 33.72 -3.50
CA LEU A 66 -24.52 33.23 -4.69
C LEU A 66 -23.02 33.47 -4.60
N LYS A 67 -22.59 34.64 -4.09
CA LYS A 67 -21.19 34.95 -3.87
C LYS A 67 -20.55 34.01 -2.85
N ASP A 68 -21.24 33.73 -1.75
CA ASP A 68 -20.74 32.82 -0.70
C ASP A 68 -20.63 31.38 -1.23
N LEU A 69 -21.60 30.95 -2.04
CA LEU A 69 -21.58 29.64 -2.69
C LEU A 69 -20.42 29.50 -3.68
N LEU A 70 -20.12 30.55 -4.45
CA LEU A 70 -18.97 30.60 -5.36
C LEU A 70 -17.63 30.51 -4.62
N ILE A 71 -17.50 31.22 -3.48
CA ILE A 71 -16.30 31.14 -2.64
C ILE A 71 -16.13 29.71 -2.10
N THR A 72 -17.23 29.11 -1.61
CA THR A 72 -17.23 27.75 -1.08
C THR A 72 -16.85 26.72 -2.14
N LEU A 73 -17.41 26.84 -3.35
CA LEU A 73 -17.05 25.96 -4.48
C LEU A 73 -15.58 26.09 -4.86
N LYS A 74 -15.03 27.31 -4.86
CA LYS A 74 -13.60 27.52 -5.14
C LYS A 74 -12.71 26.83 -4.10
N GLN A 75 -13.03 26.99 -2.81
CA GLN A 75 -12.29 26.33 -1.72
C GLN A 75 -12.37 24.80 -1.81
N LEU A 76 -13.53 24.25 -2.15
CA LEU A 76 -13.72 22.81 -2.38
C LEU A 76 -12.88 22.31 -3.56
N ALA A 77 -12.83 23.06 -4.66
CA ALA A 77 -12.02 22.71 -5.82
C ALA A 77 -10.51 22.70 -5.47
N GLU A 78 -10.01 23.74 -4.79
CA GLU A 78 -8.61 23.82 -4.35
C GLU A 78 -8.25 22.68 -3.39
N LYS A 79 -9.13 22.37 -2.42
CA LYS A 79 -8.94 21.26 -1.49
C LYS A 79 -8.92 19.91 -2.21
N SER A 80 -9.81 19.71 -3.18
CA SER A 80 -9.83 18.49 -4.00
C SER A 80 -8.56 18.32 -4.81
N GLU A 81 -8.06 19.40 -5.42
CA GLU A 81 -6.82 19.36 -6.19
C GLU A 81 -5.61 19.04 -5.29
N PHE A 82 -5.54 19.68 -4.11
CA PHE A 82 -4.51 19.40 -3.13
C PHE A 82 -4.50 17.94 -2.68
N THR A 83 -5.69 17.39 -2.35
CA THR A 83 -5.83 15.99 -1.92
C THR A 83 -5.37 15.03 -3.01
N ASN A 84 -5.78 15.26 -4.26
CA ASN A 84 -5.35 14.47 -5.42
C ASN A 84 -3.83 14.53 -5.64
N ARG A 85 -3.20 15.70 -5.46
CA ARG A 85 -1.75 15.84 -5.57
C ARG A 85 -1.04 15.05 -4.46
N GLN A 86 -1.55 15.11 -3.24
CA GLN A 86 -0.98 14.39 -2.10
C GLN A 86 -1.05 12.87 -2.29
N GLU A 87 -2.19 12.35 -2.79
CA GLU A 87 -2.34 10.93 -3.11
C GLU A 87 -1.36 10.47 -4.20
N ARG A 88 -1.16 11.29 -5.24
CA ARG A 88 -0.17 10.99 -6.29
C ARG A 88 1.26 10.94 -5.75
N ILE A 89 1.62 11.83 -4.83
CA ILE A 89 2.95 11.80 -4.19
C ILE A 89 3.12 10.52 -3.38
N ALA A 90 2.13 10.16 -2.56
CA ALA A 90 2.19 8.91 -1.77
C ALA A 90 2.33 7.67 -2.67
N GLN A 91 1.63 7.63 -3.81
CA GLN A 91 1.77 6.56 -4.80
C GLN A 91 3.18 6.50 -5.40
N LEU A 92 3.80 7.65 -5.70
CA LEU A 92 5.18 7.71 -6.20
C LEU A 92 6.20 7.25 -5.16
N GLU A 93 6.01 7.59 -3.89
CA GLU A 93 6.86 7.12 -2.79
C GLU A 93 6.77 5.60 -2.61
N GLN A 94 5.54 5.05 -2.69
CA GLN A 94 5.32 3.61 -2.63
C GLN A 94 5.98 2.89 -3.81
N LEU A 95 5.81 3.40 -5.04
CA LEU A 95 6.45 2.85 -6.23
C LEU A 95 7.98 2.88 -6.12
N THR A 96 8.53 3.99 -5.63
CA THR A 96 9.97 4.15 -5.41
C THR A 96 10.48 3.09 -4.43
N THR A 97 9.77 2.86 -3.33
CA THR A 97 10.11 1.81 -2.35
C THR A 97 10.08 0.42 -2.97
N GLN A 98 9.07 0.11 -3.78
CA GLN A 98 8.98 -1.17 -4.49
C GLN A 98 10.13 -1.37 -5.48
N ILE A 99 10.50 -0.34 -6.24
CA ILE A 99 11.65 -0.39 -7.16
C ILE A 99 12.95 -0.63 -6.38
N GLN A 100 13.18 0.07 -5.27
CA GLN A 100 14.38 -0.15 -4.46
C GLN A 100 14.42 -1.58 -3.89
N LYS A 101 13.28 -2.11 -3.44
CA LYS A 101 13.17 -3.50 -3.00
C LYS A 101 13.54 -4.49 -4.11
N LEU A 102 12.96 -4.33 -5.31
CA LEU A 102 13.29 -5.18 -6.46
C LEU A 102 14.77 -5.10 -6.84
N ARG A 103 15.38 -3.91 -6.76
CA ARG A 103 16.83 -3.76 -6.99
C ARG A 103 17.65 -4.52 -5.96
N ALA A 104 17.28 -4.45 -4.69
CA ALA A 104 17.94 -5.20 -3.62
C ALA A 104 17.78 -6.71 -3.83
N ASP A 105 16.56 -7.18 -4.11
CA ASP A 105 16.27 -8.60 -4.37
C ASP A 105 17.08 -9.11 -5.57
N ASN A 106 17.13 -8.34 -6.66
CA ASN A 106 17.93 -8.68 -7.84
C ASN A 106 19.43 -8.71 -7.53
N LEU A 107 19.95 -7.76 -6.75
CA LEU A 107 21.36 -7.75 -6.34
C LEU A 107 21.69 -8.96 -5.47
N VAL A 108 20.82 -9.30 -4.52
CA VAL A 108 21.00 -10.49 -3.67
C VAL A 108 20.98 -11.76 -4.52
N SER A 109 20.02 -11.88 -5.45
CA SER A 109 19.95 -13.03 -6.36
C SER A 109 21.22 -13.13 -7.22
N LEU A 110 21.67 -12.02 -7.80
CA LEU A 110 22.86 -11.99 -8.64
C LEU A 110 24.14 -12.28 -7.85
N ILE A 111 24.27 -11.76 -6.62
CA ILE A 111 25.40 -12.07 -5.72
C ILE A 111 25.39 -13.56 -5.35
N ASN A 112 24.23 -14.12 -5.03
CA ASN A 112 24.11 -15.54 -4.70
C ASN A 112 24.44 -16.43 -5.91
N GLU A 113 23.97 -16.08 -7.12
CA GLU A 113 24.34 -16.79 -8.35
C GLU A 113 25.82 -16.65 -8.69
N LEU A 114 26.41 -15.46 -8.56
CA LEU A 114 27.84 -15.23 -8.78
C LEU A 114 28.70 -15.96 -7.74
N ALA A 115 28.29 -15.96 -6.48
CA ALA A 115 28.99 -16.66 -5.40
C ALA A 115 28.91 -18.18 -5.55
N LYS A 116 27.77 -18.70 -6.04
CA LYS A 116 27.59 -20.12 -6.37
C LYS A 116 28.59 -20.62 -7.43
N HIS A 117 29.08 -19.72 -8.30
CA HIS A 117 30.03 -20.03 -9.37
C HIS A 117 31.48 -19.58 -9.10
N GLN A 118 31.76 -18.95 -7.95
CA GLN A 118 33.14 -18.76 -7.49
C GLN A 118 33.56 -20.01 -6.72
N GLU A 119 34.15 -20.98 -7.43
CA GLU A 119 34.97 -22.01 -6.79
C GLU A 119 36.18 -21.31 -6.15
N LEU A 120 36.03 -20.88 -4.89
CA LEU A 120 37.12 -20.28 -4.15
C LEU A 120 38.11 -21.40 -3.82
N THR A 121 39.30 -21.34 -4.40
CA THR A 121 40.37 -22.30 -4.13
C THR A 121 41.36 -21.70 -3.13
N LEU A 122 41.51 -22.34 -1.97
CA LEU A 122 42.55 -22.03 -1.00
C LEU A 122 43.69 -23.02 -1.19
N GLU A 123 44.81 -22.53 -1.73
CA GLU A 123 46.01 -23.33 -1.97
C GLU A 123 47.08 -23.03 -0.92
N THR A 124 47.66 -24.09 -0.36
CA THR A 124 48.83 -24.06 0.52
C THR A 124 49.87 -25.05 0.00
N ASP A 125 51.03 -25.12 0.65
CA ASP A 125 52.09 -26.07 0.28
C ASP A 125 51.63 -27.53 0.47
N ASP A 126 50.78 -27.80 1.48
CA ASP A 126 50.36 -29.15 1.85
C ASP A 126 49.06 -29.58 1.17
N PHE A 127 48.12 -28.65 0.95
CA PHE A 127 46.79 -28.97 0.45
C PHE A 127 46.21 -27.91 -0.48
N LEU A 128 45.27 -28.35 -1.33
CA LEU A 128 44.36 -27.52 -2.11
C LEU A 128 42.93 -27.74 -1.62
N LYS A 129 42.25 -26.68 -1.16
CA LYS A 129 40.84 -26.75 -0.74
C LYS A 129 39.97 -26.01 -1.74
N LYS A 130 38.92 -26.66 -2.22
CA LYS A 130 37.85 -25.99 -2.97
C LYS A 130 36.70 -25.67 -2.03
N LEU A 131 36.20 -24.44 -2.12
CA LEU A 131 35.05 -23.99 -1.39
C LEU A 131 33.87 -23.73 -2.32
N GLY A 132 32.68 -24.15 -1.89
CA GLY A 132 31.39 -23.83 -2.50
C GLY A 132 30.41 -23.43 -1.39
N ASP A 133 29.56 -22.44 -1.63
CA ASP A 133 28.62 -21.90 -0.63
C ASP A 133 29.30 -21.56 0.71
N CYS A 134 30.52 -20.98 0.65
CA CYS A 134 31.38 -20.67 1.79
C CYS A 134 31.78 -21.86 2.68
N LYS A 135 31.72 -23.10 2.17
CA LYS A 135 32.10 -24.33 2.87
C LYS A 135 33.11 -25.12 2.06
N VAL A 136 33.97 -25.89 2.72
CA VAL A 136 34.92 -26.77 2.04
C VAL A 136 34.18 -27.95 1.43
N THR A 137 34.20 -28.07 0.11
CA THR A 137 33.55 -29.15 -0.66
C THR A 137 34.55 -30.22 -1.10
N GLN A 138 35.81 -29.83 -1.30
CA GLN A 138 36.88 -30.74 -1.68
C GLN A 138 38.21 -30.33 -1.02
N ILE A 139 38.98 -31.32 -0.59
CA ILE A 139 40.35 -31.16 -0.09
C ILE A 139 41.23 -32.12 -0.86
N GLU A 140 42.30 -31.63 -1.47
CA GLU A 140 43.34 -32.45 -2.07
C GLU A 140 44.61 -32.31 -1.23
N ASP A 141 45.14 -33.45 -0.76
CA ASP A 141 46.45 -33.53 -0.13
C ASP A 141 47.51 -33.69 -1.22
N LYS A 142 48.41 -32.70 -1.35
CA LYS A 142 49.43 -32.66 -2.41
C LYS A 142 50.54 -33.69 -2.22
N HIS A 143 50.74 -34.17 -0.99
CA HIS A 143 51.78 -35.16 -0.70
C HIS A 143 51.36 -36.57 -1.10
N SER A 144 50.12 -36.92 -0.75
CA SER A 144 49.58 -38.26 -1.02
C SER A 144 48.79 -38.34 -2.33
N GLY A 145 48.39 -37.19 -2.90
CA GLY A 145 47.46 -37.10 -4.02
C GLY A 145 46.02 -37.52 -3.66
N GLN A 146 45.71 -37.67 -2.36
CA GLN A 146 44.39 -38.09 -1.92
C GLN A 146 43.39 -36.94 -1.99
N ILE A 147 42.17 -37.25 -2.42
CA ILE A 147 41.08 -36.29 -2.56
C ILE A 147 39.98 -36.63 -1.57
N THR A 148 39.70 -35.72 -0.65
CA THR A 148 38.54 -35.77 0.23
C THR A 148 37.40 -34.94 -0.32
N GLN A 149 36.26 -35.56 -0.60
CA GLN A 149 35.00 -34.89 -0.92
C GLN A 149 34.17 -34.74 0.34
N VAL A 150 33.50 -33.59 0.49
CA VAL A 150 32.67 -33.30 1.67
C VAL A 150 31.25 -33.00 1.23
N TYR A 151 30.30 -33.73 1.82
CA TYR A 151 28.88 -33.65 1.49
C TYR A 151 28.10 -33.02 2.63
N TYR A 152 27.27 -32.04 2.28
CA TYR A 152 26.42 -31.32 3.22
C TYR A 152 24.95 -31.52 2.86
N GLU A 153 24.11 -31.54 3.88
CA GLU A 153 22.65 -31.52 3.74
C GLU A 153 22.09 -30.46 4.70
N ASN A 154 21.25 -29.55 4.18
CA ASN A 154 20.74 -28.40 4.95
C ASN A 154 21.84 -27.59 5.65
N GLY A 155 23.04 -27.59 5.05
CA GLY A 155 24.21 -26.89 5.56
C GLY A 155 24.99 -27.62 6.67
N ILE A 156 24.60 -28.83 7.05
CA ILE A 156 25.27 -29.67 8.05
C ILE A 156 26.09 -30.73 7.33
N LYS A 157 27.34 -30.96 7.76
CA LYS A 157 28.20 -32.00 7.18
C LYS A 157 27.57 -33.37 7.46
N ARG A 158 27.35 -34.18 6.43
CA ARG A 158 26.75 -35.52 6.52
C ARG A 158 27.75 -36.64 6.33
N SER A 159 28.63 -36.45 5.35
CA SER A 159 29.70 -37.39 5.11
C SER A 159 30.93 -36.70 4.53
N SER A 160 32.06 -37.39 4.61
CA SER A 160 33.22 -37.07 3.80
C SER A 160 33.94 -38.34 3.39
N ASP A 161 34.32 -38.40 2.13
CA ASP A 161 34.92 -39.56 1.49
C ASP A 161 36.30 -39.17 0.95
N THR A 162 37.34 -39.87 1.38
CA THR A 162 38.72 -39.68 0.95
C THR A 162 39.12 -40.79 0.00
N TYR A 163 39.55 -40.41 -1.19
CA TYR A 163 39.94 -41.29 -2.28
C TYR A 163 41.43 -41.19 -2.58
N ALA A 164 42.03 -42.32 -2.92
CA ALA A 164 43.34 -42.40 -3.55
C ALA A 164 43.15 -42.91 -4.99
N GLY A 165 43.14 -42.01 -5.97
CA GLY A 165 42.63 -42.32 -7.32
C GLY A 165 41.14 -42.62 -7.29
N ASP A 166 40.73 -43.77 -7.82
CA ASP A 166 39.32 -44.21 -7.83
C ASP A 166 38.94 -45.05 -6.59
N ASN A 167 39.90 -45.33 -5.70
CA ASN A 167 39.69 -46.19 -4.54
C ASN A 167 39.34 -45.37 -3.31
N LEU A 168 38.17 -45.63 -2.71
CA LEU A 168 37.78 -45.09 -1.41
C LEU A 168 38.74 -45.64 -0.35
N ARG A 169 39.37 -44.76 0.43
CA ARG A 169 40.30 -45.10 1.51
C ARG A 169 39.71 -44.85 2.87
N TYR A 170 38.96 -43.76 3.00
CA TYR A 170 38.36 -43.36 4.26
C TYR A 170 37.00 -42.75 4.04
N GLN A 171 36.05 -43.07 4.92
CA GLN A 171 34.75 -42.45 4.98
C GLN A 171 34.45 -42.04 6.41
N MET A 172 33.90 -40.84 6.58
CA MET A 172 33.37 -40.37 7.86
C MET A 172 31.90 -40.02 7.69
N LEU A 173 31.06 -40.44 8.63
CA LEU A 173 29.64 -40.13 8.72
C LEU A 173 29.36 -39.28 9.96
N PHE A 174 28.40 -38.37 9.81
CA PHE A 174 28.02 -37.38 10.82
C PHE A 174 26.50 -37.42 11.09
N ASN A 175 26.10 -37.15 12.33
CA ASN A 175 24.69 -37.08 12.72
C ASN A 175 24.00 -35.76 12.31
N GLU A 176 22.75 -35.58 12.73
CA GLU A 176 21.92 -34.37 12.52
C GLU A 176 22.52 -33.09 13.08
N ASP A 177 23.38 -33.17 14.09
CA ASP A 177 24.07 -32.01 14.65
C ASP A 177 25.44 -31.78 14.01
N GLY A 178 25.83 -32.60 13.03
CA GLY A 178 27.14 -32.53 12.37
C GLY A 178 28.30 -33.10 13.21
N LYS A 179 28.00 -33.91 14.24
CA LYS A 179 29.01 -34.62 15.03
C LYS A 179 29.38 -35.95 14.37
N PRO A 180 30.66 -36.36 14.40
CA PRO A 180 31.07 -37.65 13.84
C PRO A 180 30.39 -38.79 14.61
N VAL A 181 29.91 -39.79 13.88
CA VAL A 181 29.31 -41.00 14.47
C VAL A 181 30.05 -42.26 14.06
N LYS A 182 30.63 -42.26 12.86
CA LYS A 182 31.29 -43.44 12.31
C LYS A 182 32.41 -43.05 11.34
N GLY A 183 33.59 -43.63 11.53
CA GLY A 183 34.71 -43.61 10.60
C GLY A 183 34.92 -45.00 10.01
N SER A 184 35.34 -45.10 8.76
CA SER A 184 35.55 -46.38 8.06
C SER A 184 36.79 -46.28 7.18
N GLU A 185 37.73 -47.20 7.34
CA GLU A 185 38.93 -47.32 6.49
C GLU A 185 38.82 -48.56 5.60
N PHE A 186 39.29 -48.42 4.36
CA PHE A 186 39.21 -49.44 3.35
C PHE A 186 40.59 -49.77 2.75
N ASP A 187 40.79 -51.04 2.42
CA ASP A 187 41.99 -51.50 1.71
C ASP A 187 41.95 -51.13 0.21
N ASP A 188 42.99 -51.52 -0.53
CA ASP A 188 43.14 -51.25 -1.98
C ASP A 188 42.05 -51.92 -2.83
N GLN A 189 41.37 -52.94 -2.28
CA GLN A 189 40.33 -53.72 -2.92
C GLN A 189 38.92 -53.23 -2.52
N GLY A 190 38.84 -52.22 -1.64
CA GLY A 190 37.58 -51.66 -1.15
C GLY A 190 36.95 -52.44 0.01
N ASN A 191 37.69 -53.35 0.64
CA ASN A 191 37.21 -54.06 1.83
C ASN A 191 37.38 -53.19 3.07
N LEU A 192 36.36 -53.15 3.93
CA LEU A 192 36.38 -52.42 5.19
C LEU A 192 37.35 -53.07 6.18
N ILE A 193 38.45 -52.43 6.52
CA ILE A 193 39.50 -52.95 7.42
C ILE A 193 39.38 -52.40 8.84
N PHE A 194 38.93 -51.15 8.99
CA PHE A 194 38.67 -50.55 10.29
C PHE A 194 37.35 -49.79 10.30
N GLU A 195 36.66 -49.87 11.42
CA GLU A 195 35.48 -49.08 11.73
C GLU A 195 35.63 -48.44 13.10
N TYR A 196 35.41 -47.14 13.20
CA TYR A 196 35.51 -46.35 14.42
C TYR A 196 34.13 -45.81 14.76
N ILE A 197 33.66 -46.04 15.98
CA ILE A 197 32.38 -45.51 16.48
C ILE A 197 32.68 -44.42 17.49
N TYR A 198 32.06 -43.26 17.28
CA TYR A 198 32.29 -42.06 18.08
C TYR A 198 31.17 -41.88 19.11
N ASP A 199 31.53 -41.36 20.29
CA ASP A 199 30.57 -40.95 21.31
C ASP A 199 30.05 -39.52 21.08
N ASP A 200 29.19 -39.04 21.98
CA ASP A 200 28.59 -37.71 21.91
C ASP A 200 29.61 -36.55 22.08
N ALA A 201 30.79 -36.84 22.66
CA ALA A 201 31.90 -35.90 22.78
C ALA A 201 32.78 -35.86 21.51
N GLY A 202 32.59 -36.83 20.60
CA GLY A 202 33.38 -36.97 19.39
C GLY A 202 34.68 -37.75 19.60
N GLU A 203 34.79 -38.48 20.71
CA GLU A 203 35.90 -39.39 20.99
C GLU A 203 35.57 -40.80 20.48
N ILE A 204 36.59 -41.60 20.16
CA ILE A 204 36.39 -42.97 19.69
C ILE A 204 36.01 -43.81 20.91
N SER A 205 34.77 -44.31 20.93
CA SER A 205 34.28 -45.23 21.98
C SER A 205 34.59 -46.69 21.67
N LYS A 206 34.69 -47.02 20.37
CA LYS A 206 34.86 -48.39 19.91
C LYS A 206 35.56 -48.41 18.55
N ARG A 207 36.47 -49.37 18.38
CA ARG A 207 37.12 -49.70 17.11
C ARG A 207 36.89 -51.17 16.78
N ILE A 208 36.46 -51.45 15.56
CA ILE A 208 36.32 -52.80 15.01
C ILE A 208 37.37 -52.95 13.90
N GLU A 209 38.21 -53.97 14.01
CA GLU A 209 39.20 -54.34 13.00
C GLU A 209 38.73 -55.61 12.29
N THR A 210 38.67 -55.58 10.96
CA THR A 210 38.26 -56.73 10.15
C THR A 210 39.41 -57.14 9.23
N THR A 211 39.79 -58.41 9.26
CA THR A 211 40.75 -58.99 8.32
C THR A 211 40.05 -59.94 7.34
N TYR A 212 40.57 -60.01 6.13
CA TYR A 212 40.03 -60.83 5.05
C TYR A 212 41.03 -61.92 4.68
N ASP A 213 40.53 -63.10 4.29
CA ASP A 213 41.35 -64.15 3.72
C ASP A 213 41.70 -63.86 2.25
N GLN A 214 42.52 -64.72 1.63
CA GLN A 214 42.93 -64.59 0.23
C GLN A 214 41.77 -64.67 -0.78
N SER A 215 40.58 -65.10 -0.34
CA SER A 215 39.36 -65.13 -1.16
C SER A 215 38.48 -63.88 -1.01
N GLY A 216 38.91 -62.91 -0.18
CA GLY A 216 38.14 -61.70 0.13
C GLY A 216 37.02 -61.94 1.14
N LYS A 217 37.01 -63.09 1.83
CA LYS A 217 36.00 -63.39 2.85
C LYS A 217 36.50 -62.94 4.22
N LYS A 218 35.61 -62.36 5.02
CA LYS A 218 35.90 -61.97 6.41
C LYS A 218 36.43 -63.17 7.20
N SER A 219 37.62 -63.01 7.78
CA SER A 219 38.36 -64.03 8.51
C SER A 219 38.25 -63.80 10.02
N VAL A 220 38.62 -62.60 10.48
CA VAL A 220 38.62 -62.22 11.90
C VAL A 220 38.03 -60.83 12.06
N GLU A 221 37.20 -60.67 13.09
CA GLU A 221 36.70 -59.38 13.55
C GLU A 221 37.13 -59.20 15.01
N LEU A 222 37.88 -58.14 15.30
CA LEU A 222 38.36 -57.80 16.64
C LEU A 222 37.77 -56.47 17.06
N GLU A 223 37.13 -56.46 18.23
CA GLU A 223 36.53 -55.28 18.83
C GLU A 223 37.36 -54.79 20.01
N THR A 224 37.67 -53.50 20.02
CA THR A 224 38.34 -52.80 21.13
C THR A 224 37.47 -51.61 21.56
N ALA A 225 37.06 -51.59 22.83
CA ALA A 225 36.39 -50.46 23.46
C ALA A 225 37.42 -49.54 24.14
N TYR A 226 37.14 -48.24 24.18
CA TYR A 226 37.99 -47.19 24.74
C TYR A 226 37.25 -46.37 25.80
#